data_AF-A0A5R9DX23-F1
#
_entry.id   AF-A0A5R9DX23-F1
#
_cell.length_a   1.000
_cell.length_b   1.000
_cell.length_c   1.000
_cell.angle_alpha   90.00
_cell.angle_beta   90.00
_cell.angle_gamma   90.00
#
_symmetry.space_group_name_H-M   'P 1'
#
loop_
_entity.id
_entity.type
_entity.pdbx_description
1 polymer ?
#
loop_
_entity_poly.entity_id
_entity_poly.type
_entity_poly.pdbx_seq_one_letter_code
_entity_poly.pdbx_strand_id
1 'polypeptide(L)'
;MSKAPRQATAAETRHLKAASADPHGHLPVTVSARLLKAMLEAGFIYREDRDGFRLASAEALAHADGTWRITLAGRRAALTAAQWRTLTERVAEDGAFTTRVNWVTKDGLAAVGLAEYRDDEGVVQPHDGSSGVLGPRFRCYRTELGLRVAQLADEDELR
;
A
#
# COMPACT_ATOMS: atom_id res chain seq x y z
N MET A 1 -9.17 -5.10 -22.58
CA MET A 1 -7.74 -5.46 -22.40
C MET A 1 -7.19 -4.58 -21.29
N SER A 2 -7.12 -5.05 -20.04
CA SER A 2 -6.34 -4.32 -19.03
C SER A 2 -5.03 -5.04 -18.82
N LYS A 3 -3.97 -4.41 -19.29
CA LYS A 3 -2.57 -4.79 -19.11
C LYS A 3 -2.29 -4.90 -17.61
N ALA A 4 -1.54 -5.92 -17.19
CA ALA A 4 -1.05 -6.04 -15.82
C ALA A 4 -0.52 -4.66 -15.34
N PRO A 5 -0.85 -4.23 -14.12
CA PRO A 5 -0.53 -2.88 -13.66
C PRO A 5 0.97 -2.64 -13.81
N ARG A 6 1.31 -1.57 -14.53
CA ARG A 6 2.71 -1.13 -14.73
C ARG A 6 3.39 -1.05 -13.35
N GLN A 7 4.66 -1.42 -13.24
CA GLN A 7 5.41 -1.09 -12.04
C GLN A 7 5.66 0.42 -11.95
N ALA A 8 5.53 0.97 -10.74
CA ALA A 8 5.91 2.34 -10.48
C ALA A 8 7.43 2.52 -10.69
N THR A 9 7.82 3.65 -11.25
CA THR A 9 9.23 4.06 -11.28
C THR A 9 9.72 4.36 -9.87
N ALA A 10 11.03 4.54 -9.68
CA ALA A 10 11.59 4.88 -8.36
C ALA A 10 11.02 6.20 -7.79
N ALA A 11 10.83 7.21 -8.64
CA ALA A 11 10.25 8.49 -8.23
C ALA A 11 8.78 8.34 -7.80
N GLU A 12 7.98 7.62 -8.58
CA GLU A 12 6.57 7.33 -8.25
C GLU A 12 6.48 6.51 -6.96
N THR A 13 7.28 5.45 -6.84
CA THR A 13 7.32 4.56 -5.67
C THR A 13 7.54 5.33 -4.37
N ARG A 14 8.44 6.31 -4.36
CA ARG A 14 8.68 7.14 -3.16
C ARG A 14 7.40 7.85 -2.70
N HIS A 15 6.67 8.47 -3.63
CA HIS A 15 5.44 9.19 -3.31
C HIS A 15 4.27 8.26 -2.99
N LEU A 16 4.18 7.12 -3.68
CA LEU A 16 3.17 6.11 -3.39
C LEU A 16 3.37 5.48 -2.02
N LYS A 17 4.62 5.23 -1.59
CA LYS A 17 4.91 4.78 -0.21
C LYS A 17 4.52 5.81 0.83
N ALA A 18 4.84 7.08 0.61
CA ALA A 18 4.42 8.17 1.49
C ALA A 18 2.89 8.26 1.58
N ALA A 19 2.19 8.21 0.45
CA ALA A 19 0.74 8.20 0.42
C ALA A 19 0.15 6.93 1.04
N SER A 20 0.85 5.79 0.96
CA SER A 20 0.38 4.56 1.59
C SER A 20 0.43 4.63 3.10
N ALA A 21 1.46 5.29 3.65
CA ALA A 21 1.62 5.51 5.09
C ALA A 21 0.65 6.56 5.66
N ASP A 22 0.11 7.44 4.82
CA ASP A 22 -0.90 8.42 5.23
C ASP A 22 -2.25 7.72 5.54
N PRO A 23 -2.87 7.96 6.71
CA PRO A 23 -4.13 7.32 7.09
C PRO A 23 -5.28 7.53 6.11
N HIS A 24 -5.27 8.64 5.35
CA HIS A 24 -6.29 8.98 4.37
C HIS A 24 -5.85 8.70 2.93
N GLY A 25 -4.62 8.21 2.74
CA GLY A 25 -4.05 7.89 1.44
C GLY A 25 -3.54 9.12 0.67
N HIS A 26 -3.30 10.25 1.34
CA HIS A 26 -2.96 11.50 0.68
C HIS A 26 -1.54 11.51 0.11
N LEU A 27 -1.40 11.97 -1.12
CA LEU A 27 -0.09 12.24 -1.70
C LEU A 27 0.52 13.52 -1.10
N PRO A 28 1.85 13.59 -0.94
CA PRO A 28 2.53 14.83 -0.56
C PRO A 28 2.29 15.96 -1.56
N VAL A 29 2.16 17.19 -1.07
CA VAL A 29 1.91 18.39 -1.91
C VAL A 29 3.06 18.73 -2.88
N THR A 30 4.24 18.14 -2.70
CA THR A 30 5.45 18.45 -3.47
C THR A 30 5.57 17.65 -4.78
N VAL A 31 4.55 16.88 -5.16
CA VAL A 31 4.61 16.03 -6.36
C VAL A 31 4.43 16.90 -7.62
N SER A 32 5.37 16.83 -8.55
CA SER A 32 5.28 17.60 -9.81
C SER A 32 4.06 17.20 -10.65
N ALA A 33 3.47 18.16 -11.38
CA ALA A 33 2.33 17.93 -12.27
C ALA A 33 2.57 16.82 -13.30
N ARG A 34 3.80 16.73 -13.83
CA ARG A 34 4.20 15.65 -14.76
C ARG A 34 4.08 14.27 -14.13
N LEU A 35 4.50 14.14 -12.86
CA LEU A 35 4.45 12.87 -12.13
C LEU A 35 3.02 12.52 -11.72
N LEU A 36 2.22 13.51 -11.32
CA LEU A 36 0.78 13.32 -11.05
C LEU A 36 0.06 12.78 -12.29
N LYS A 37 0.28 13.39 -13.46
CA LYS A 37 -0.28 12.91 -14.73
C LYS A 37 0.11 11.46 -15.01
N ALA A 38 1.39 11.10 -14.90
CA ALA A 38 1.86 9.74 -15.14
C ALA A 38 1.28 8.70 -14.16
N MET A 39 1.15 9.05 -12.87
CA MET A 39 0.55 8.17 -11.87
C MET A 39 -0.96 8.02 -12.06
N LEU A 40 -1.65 9.09 -12.49
CA LEU A 40 -3.08 9.09 -12.78
C LEU A 40 -3.39 8.24 -14.02
N GLU A 41 -2.65 8.41 -15.10
CA GLU A 41 -2.77 7.59 -16.32
C GLU A 41 -2.51 6.11 -16.04
N ALA A 42 -1.61 5.80 -15.10
CA ALA A 42 -1.35 4.44 -14.64
C ALA A 42 -2.39 3.91 -13.64
N GLY A 43 -3.37 4.71 -13.23
CA GLY A 43 -4.41 4.32 -12.27
C GLY A 43 -3.94 4.18 -10.83
N PHE A 44 -2.74 4.66 -10.49
CA PHE A 44 -2.18 4.55 -9.13
C PHE A 44 -2.79 5.56 -8.16
N ILE A 45 -3.29 6.66 -8.68
CA ILE A 45 -3.87 7.74 -7.90
C ILE A 45 -5.17 8.21 -8.53
N TYR A 46 -5.91 8.97 -7.75
CA TYR A 46 -7.10 9.66 -8.19
C TYR A 46 -7.30 10.94 -7.38
N ARG A 47 -8.27 11.74 -7.79
CA ARG A 47 -8.71 12.94 -7.08
C ARG A 47 -10.22 12.92 -6.97
N GLU A 48 -10.73 13.43 -5.86
CA GLU A 48 -12.15 13.63 -5.59
C GLU A 48 -12.48 15.13 -5.73
N ASP A 49 -13.72 15.43 -6.10
CA ASP A 49 -14.27 16.79 -5.95
C ASP A 49 -14.66 17.09 -4.49
N ARG A 50 -15.31 18.24 -4.27
CA ARG A 50 -15.75 18.67 -2.92
C ARG A 50 -16.84 17.78 -2.32
N ASP A 51 -17.58 17.07 -3.17
CA ASP A 51 -18.68 16.20 -2.76
C ASP A 51 -18.21 14.74 -2.57
N GLY A 52 -16.91 14.47 -2.80
CA GLY A 52 -16.29 13.16 -2.63
C GLY A 52 -16.39 12.27 -3.86
N PHE A 53 -16.84 12.78 -5.01
CA PHE A 53 -16.90 12.00 -6.24
C PHE A 53 -15.54 11.94 -6.91
N ARG A 54 -15.14 10.74 -7.31
CA ARG A 54 -13.91 10.52 -8.07
C ARG A 54 -14.01 11.16 -9.46
N LEU A 55 -13.12 12.09 -9.74
CA LEU A 55 -13.04 12.79 -11.02
C LEU A 55 -12.45 11.91 -12.12
N ALA A 56 -12.88 12.13 -13.36
CA ALA A 56 -12.23 11.56 -14.53
C ALA A 56 -10.82 12.14 -14.70
N SER A 57 -9.90 11.42 -15.37
CA SER A 57 -8.48 11.81 -15.40
C SER A 57 -8.23 13.22 -15.95
N ALA A 58 -8.96 13.62 -17.00
CA ALA A 58 -8.83 14.95 -17.57
C ALA A 58 -9.32 16.05 -16.61
N GLU A 59 -10.45 15.82 -15.94
CA GLU A 59 -11.04 16.72 -14.96
C GLU A 59 -10.15 16.84 -13.71
N ALA A 60 -9.64 15.70 -13.22
CA ALA A 60 -8.76 15.65 -12.05
C ALA A 60 -7.50 16.50 -12.23
N LEU A 61 -6.92 16.55 -13.44
CA LEU A 61 -5.76 17.38 -13.74
C LEU A 61 -6.10 18.88 -13.89
N ALA A 62 -7.30 19.19 -14.39
CA ALA A 62 -7.78 20.56 -14.53
C ALA A 62 -8.33 21.15 -13.21
N HIS A 63 -8.73 20.29 -12.27
CA HIS A 63 -9.29 20.70 -10.99
C HIS A 63 -8.19 21.29 -10.10
N ALA A 64 -8.38 22.53 -9.66
CA ALA A 64 -7.41 23.20 -8.78
C ALA A 64 -7.53 22.71 -7.32
N ASP A 65 -8.75 22.35 -6.91
CA ASP A 65 -9.06 21.93 -5.55
C ASP A 65 -8.89 20.41 -5.36
N GLY A 66 -8.85 19.96 -4.11
CA GLY A 66 -8.85 18.54 -3.77
C GLY A 66 -7.46 17.88 -3.68
N THR A 67 -7.36 16.95 -2.74
CA THR A 67 -6.13 16.20 -2.44
C THR A 67 -6.04 14.96 -3.33
N TRP A 68 -4.85 14.66 -3.84
CA TRP A 68 -4.60 13.42 -4.56
C TRP A 68 -4.55 12.24 -3.58
N ARG A 69 -5.23 11.15 -3.93
CA ARG A 69 -5.34 9.94 -3.11
C ARG A 69 -4.80 8.72 -3.84
N ILE A 70 -4.15 7.83 -3.11
CA ILE A 70 -3.64 6.56 -3.65
C ILE A 70 -4.73 5.50 -3.79
N THR A 71 -4.71 4.73 -4.87
CA THR A 71 -5.61 3.58 -5.10
C THR A 71 -5.02 2.27 -4.54
N LEU A 72 -5.81 1.19 -4.50
CA LEU A 72 -5.28 -0.15 -4.19
C LEU A 72 -4.19 -0.56 -5.20
N ALA A 73 -4.38 -0.26 -6.48
CA ALA A 73 -3.38 -0.51 -7.53
C ALA A 73 -2.10 0.31 -7.30
N GLY A 74 -2.21 1.56 -6.82
CA GLY A 74 -1.06 2.37 -6.43
C GLY A 74 -0.30 1.77 -5.25
N ARG A 75 -1.01 1.28 -4.22
CA ARG A 75 -0.39 0.57 -3.09
C ARG A 75 0.35 -0.68 -3.56
N ARG A 76 -0.27 -1.48 -4.43
CA ARG A 76 0.34 -2.64 -5.07
C ARG A 76 1.61 -2.28 -5.85
N ALA A 77 1.56 -1.20 -6.64
CA ALA A 77 2.67 -0.75 -7.48
C ALA A 77 3.87 -0.23 -6.66
N ALA A 78 3.64 0.20 -5.40
CA ALA A 78 4.68 0.65 -4.49
C ALA A 78 5.48 -0.50 -3.82
N LEU A 79 4.99 -1.74 -3.93
CA LEU A 79 5.62 -2.91 -3.31
C LEU A 79 6.72 -3.50 -4.19
N THR A 80 7.79 -3.96 -3.55
CA THR A 80 8.74 -4.85 -4.21
C THR A 80 8.10 -6.20 -4.51
N ALA A 81 8.70 -6.97 -5.42
CA ALA A 81 8.22 -8.33 -5.73
C ALA A 81 8.22 -9.23 -4.47
N ALA A 82 9.20 -9.09 -3.59
CA ALA A 82 9.27 -9.86 -2.34
C ALA A 82 8.17 -9.46 -1.34
N GLN A 83 7.88 -8.16 -1.22
CA GLN A 83 6.79 -7.66 -0.38
C GLN A 83 5.43 -8.13 -0.90
N TRP A 84 5.23 -8.09 -2.23
CA TRP A 84 4.00 -8.59 -2.83
C TRP A 84 3.78 -10.08 -2.56
N ARG A 85 4.78 -10.91 -2.88
CA ARG A 85 4.74 -12.35 -2.61
C ARG A 85 4.44 -12.66 -1.15
N THR A 86 5.00 -11.86 -0.26
CA THR A 86 4.76 -12.00 1.18
C THR A 86 3.31 -11.71 1.54
N LEU A 87 2.75 -10.62 1.01
CA LEU A 87 1.38 -10.17 1.24
C LEU A 87 0.33 -11.16 0.71
N THR A 88 0.63 -11.87 -0.38
CA THR A 88 -0.29 -12.81 -1.03
C THR A 88 -0.10 -14.26 -0.58
N GLU A 89 1.14 -14.74 -0.47
CA GLU A 89 1.42 -16.18 -0.33
C GLU A 89 1.98 -16.58 1.05
N ARG A 90 2.42 -15.63 1.88
CA ARG A 90 3.13 -15.92 3.15
C ARG A 90 2.33 -15.55 4.38
N VAL A 91 1.03 -15.72 4.29
CA VAL A 91 0.04 -15.43 5.34
C VAL A 91 -0.65 -16.72 5.74
N ALA A 92 -0.72 -17.00 7.03
CA ALA A 92 -1.45 -18.14 7.58
C ALA A 92 -2.96 -17.87 7.59
N GLU A 93 -3.76 -18.89 7.90
CA GLU A 93 -5.24 -18.78 7.94
C GLU A 93 -5.75 -17.73 8.94
N ASP A 94 -5.02 -17.53 10.04
CA ASP A 94 -5.31 -16.50 11.05
C ASP A 94 -4.92 -15.07 10.61
N GLY A 95 -4.42 -14.90 9.38
CA GLY A 95 -3.97 -13.62 8.84
C GLY A 95 -2.57 -13.21 9.28
N ALA A 96 -1.87 -14.00 10.10
CA ALA A 96 -0.50 -13.72 10.50
C ALA A 96 0.49 -14.04 9.39
N PHE A 97 1.53 -13.23 9.24
CA PHE A 97 2.66 -13.58 8.39
C PHE A 97 3.44 -14.77 8.98
N THR A 98 3.81 -15.71 8.12
CA THR A 98 4.59 -16.88 8.53
C THR A 98 5.94 -16.49 9.14
N THR A 99 6.47 -17.34 10.02
CA THR A 99 7.74 -17.09 10.75
C THR A 99 8.96 -16.97 9.83
N ARG A 100 8.89 -17.53 8.61
CA ARG A 100 9.99 -17.49 7.61
C ARG A 100 10.14 -16.14 6.90
N VAL A 101 9.20 -15.22 7.08
CA VAL A 101 9.27 -13.88 6.47
C VAL A 101 10.25 -13.02 7.25
N ASN A 102 11.26 -12.49 6.55
CA ASN A 102 12.25 -11.57 7.11
C ASN A 102 11.58 -10.32 7.70
N TRP A 103 12.05 -9.89 8.87
CA TRP A 103 11.61 -8.67 9.57
C TRP A 103 11.65 -7.42 8.67
N VAL A 104 12.67 -7.26 7.81
CA VAL A 104 12.76 -6.11 6.88
C VAL A 104 11.54 -6.02 5.96
N THR A 105 11.03 -7.17 5.51
CA THR A 105 9.84 -7.22 4.66
C THR A 105 8.58 -6.88 5.45
N LYS A 106 8.46 -7.38 6.69
CA LYS A 106 7.33 -7.09 7.58
C LYS A 106 7.27 -5.61 7.92
N ASP A 107 8.39 -5.02 8.35
CA ASP A 107 8.49 -3.59 8.63
C ASP A 107 8.19 -2.76 7.40
N GLY A 108 8.69 -3.16 6.23
CA GLY A 108 8.38 -2.48 4.99
C GLY A 108 6.91 -2.52 4.60
N LEU A 109 6.15 -3.57 4.99
CA LEU A 109 4.70 -3.66 4.80
C LEU A 109 3.94 -2.89 5.89
N ALA A 110 4.42 -2.91 7.12
CA ALA A 110 3.85 -2.18 8.24
C ALA A 110 3.97 -0.66 8.05
N ALA A 111 5.11 -0.20 7.56
CA ALA A 111 5.37 1.21 7.24
C ALA A 111 4.44 1.78 6.16
N VAL A 112 3.74 0.93 5.39
CA VAL A 112 2.76 1.34 4.37
C VAL A 112 1.32 0.93 4.72
N GLY A 113 1.09 0.53 5.98
CA GLY A 113 -0.24 0.21 6.53
C GLY A 113 -0.84 -1.10 6.02
N LEU A 114 -0.07 -1.96 5.36
CA LEU A 114 -0.54 -3.27 4.84
C LEU A 114 -0.31 -4.42 5.83
N ALA A 115 0.48 -4.16 6.86
CA ALA A 115 0.71 -5.06 7.97
C ALA A 115 0.70 -4.29 9.29
N GLU A 116 0.54 -4.99 10.40
CA GLU A 116 0.67 -4.43 11.74
C GLU A 116 1.19 -5.50 12.70
N TYR A 117 1.90 -5.07 13.73
CA TYR A 117 2.32 -5.97 14.80
C TYR A 117 1.26 -5.99 15.89
N ARG A 118 0.98 -7.18 16.42
CA ARG A 118 0.05 -7.37 17.54
C ARG A 118 0.70 -8.23 18.62
N ASP A 119 0.38 -7.93 19.87
CA ASP A 119 0.69 -8.81 20.99
C ASP A 119 -0.33 -9.95 21.13
N ASP A 120 -0.18 -10.77 22.18
CA ASP A 120 -1.03 -11.94 22.43
C ASP A 120 -2.48 -11.57 22.79
N GLU A 121 -2.72 -10.32 23.19
CA GLU A 121 -4.05 -9.76 23.46
C GLU A 121 -4.68 -9.15 22.20
N GLY A 122 -3.94 -9.11 21.09
CA GLY A 122 -4.37 -8.55 19.82
C GLY A 122 -4.21 -7.03 19.73
N VAL A 123 -3.56 -6.39 20.70
CA VAL A 123 -3.33 -4.94 20.71
C VAL A 123 -2.24 -4.59 19.71
N VAL A 124 -2.48 -3.55 18.91
CA VAL A 124 -1.53 -3.09 17.89
C VAL A 124 -0.30 -2.46 18.54
N GLN A 125 0.88 -2.89 18.09
CA GLN A 125 2.18 -2.48 18.57
C GLN A 125 2.97 -1.77 17.45
N PRO A 126 3.82 -0.79 17.79
CA PRO A 126 4.52 0.02 16.79
C PRO A 126 5.63 -0.73 16.03
N HIS A 127 6.15 -1.82 16.58
CA HIS A 127 7.20 -2.67 15.98
C HIS A 127 7.06 -4.11 16.51
N ASP A 128 8.01 -5.00 16.22
CA ASP A 128 7.98 -6.43 16.57
C ASP A 128 8.27 -6.76 18.06
N GLY A 129 8.49 -5.75 18.90
CA GLY A 129 8.85 -5.90 20.30
C GLY A 129 10.28 -6.42 20.56
N SER A 130 11.13 -6.51 19.53
CA SER A 130 12.52 -6.94 19.69
C SER A 130 13.32 -5.90 20.49
N SER A 131 14.06 -6.37 21.49
CA SER A 131 14.95 -5.55 22.33
C SER A 131 16.43 -5.80 22.03
N GLY A 132 16.73 -6.68 21.06
CA GLY A 132 18.08 -7.21 20.81
C GLY A 132 18.53 -8.28 21.82
N VAL A 133 17.91 -8.35 23.01
CA VAL A 133 18.16 -9.36 24.04
C VAL A 133 17.09 -10.45 24.01
N LEU A 134 15.83 -10.04 24.02
CA LEU A 134 14.68 -10.89 23.76
C LEU A 134 14.32 -10.71 22.27
N GLY A 135 14.18 -11.83 21.56
CA GLY A 135 13.74 -11.84 20.17
C GLY A 135 12.34 -11.21 19.97
N PRO A 136 11.81 -11.21 18.74
CA PRO A 136 10.51 -10.59 18.44
C PRO A 136 9.42 -11.19 19.33
N ARG A 137 8.68 -10.32 20.02
CA ARG A 137 7.60 -10.69 20.93
C ARG A 137 6.23 -10.60 20.26
N PHE A 138 6.10 -9.75 19.24
CA PHE A 138 4.83 -9.46 18.61
C PHE A 138 4.76 -10.12 17.23
N ARG A 139 3.59 -10.68 16.91
CA ARG A 139 3.34 -11.30 15.60
C ARG A 139 2.87 -10.25 14.62
N CYS A 140 3.32 -10.37 13.37
CA CYS A 140 2.90 -9.46 12.30
C CYS A 140 1.67 -10.04 11.60
N TYR A 141 0.63 -9.24 11.43
CA TYR A 141 -0.62 -9.59 10.79
C TYR A 141 -0.85 -8.74 9.55
N ARG A 142 -1.50 -9.32 8.53
CA ARG A 142 -2.01 -8.57 7.38
C ARG A 142 -3.21 -7.74 7.83
N THR A 143 -3.23 -6.45 7.51
CA THR A 143 -4.38 -5.57 7.80
C THR A 143 -5.53 -5.84 6.83
N GLU A 144 -6.72 -5.30 7.11
CA GLU A 144 -7.84 -5.34 6.15
C GLU A 144 -7.45 -4.68 4.82
N LEU A 145 -6.74 -3.56 4.87
CA LEU A 145 -6.20 -2.91 3.69
C LEU A 145 -5.19 -3.78 2.95
N GLY A 146 -4.31 -4.46 3.70
CA GLY A 146 -3.38 -5.46 3.16
C GLY A 146 -4.10 -6.60 2.44
N LEU A 147 -5.21 -7.09 2.99
CA LEU A 147 -6.06 -8.11 2.38
C LEU A 147 -6.67 -7.61 1.06
N ARG A 148 -7.26 -6.41 1.05
CA ARG A 148 -7.84 -5.81 -0.16
C ARG A 148 -6.82 -5.60 -1.27
N VAL A 149 -5.59 -5.21 -0.92
CA VAL A 149 -4.50 -5.10 -1.88
C VAL A 149 -4.07 -6.48 -2.40
N ALA A 150 -4.04 -7.50 -1.54
CA ALA A 150 -3.71 -8.88 -1.92
C ALA A 150 -4.71 -9.48 -2.91
N GLN A 151 -6.00 -9.20 -2.73
CA GLN A 151 -7.10 -9.69 -3.59
C GLN A 151 -7.04 -9.17 -5.03
N LEU A 152 -6.25 -8.12 -5.31
CA LEU A 152 -5.96 -7.72 -6.69
C LEU A 152 -5.25 -8.83 -7.48
N ALA A 153 -4.55 -9.75 -6.82
CA ALA A 153 -3.96 -10.92 -7.48
C ALA A 153 -5.04 -11.79 -8.12
N ASP A 154 -6.12 -12.05 -7.38
CA ASP A 154 -7.20 -12.94 -7.80
C ASP A 154 -8.00 -12.33 -8.96
N GLU A 155 -8.16 -11.00 -8.96
CA GLU A 155 -8.80 -10.26 -10.05
C GLU A 155 -7.97 -10.24 -11.35
N ASP A 156 -6.64 -10.28 -11.24
CA ASP A 156 -5.74 -10.37 -12.38
C ASP A 156 -5.69 -11.79 -12.99
N GLU A 157 -5.90 -12.85 -12.18
CA GLU A 157 -5.93 -14.25 -12.63
C GLU A 157 -7.25 -14.66 -13.29
N LEU A 158 -8.36 -13.98 -12.96
CA LEU A 158 -9.70 -14.23 -13.53
C LEU A 158 -9.96 -13.51 -14.88
N ARG A 159 -8.96 -12.85 -15.46
CA ARG A 159 -9.07 -12.00 -16.67
C ARG A 159 -8.13 -12.43 -17.78
#